data_AF-A0AA39H7R7-F1
#
_entry.id   AF-A0AA39H7R7-F1
#
_cell.length_a   1.000
_cell.length_b   1.000
_cell.length_c   1.000
_cell.angle_alpha   90.00
_cell.angle_beta   90.00
_cell.angle_gamma   90.00
#
_symmetry.space_group_name_H-M   'P 1'
#
loop_
_entity.id
_entity.type
_entity.pdbx_description
1 polymer ?
#
loop_
_entity_poly.entity_id
_entity_poly.type
_entity_poly.pdbx_seq_one_letter_code
_entity_poly.pdbx_strand_id
1 'polypeptide(L)'
;MAADLFGRRDVRLGLAVASSALIAIPVYQYVRRAYFEWRYPWVEIGKVEHLYVYPIKSCKGNEVETLKCELLGPSSGEDFDRFFLVIDDETNHFYTSRQMPKLMLLEAHVKENVLELRTPDGKQLGVNLEKILKDHITRPSTYTPV
;
A
#
# COMPACT_ATOMS: atom_id res chain seq x y z
N MET A 1 45.27 8.15 26.98
CA MET A 1 43.87 8.65 27.01
C MET A 1 42.85 7.52 26.82
N ALA A 2 43.00 6.60 25.85
CA ALA A 2 42.06 5.46 25.68
C ALA A 2 42.27 4.30 26.66
N ALA A 3 43.49 4.07 27.15
CA ALA A 3 43.83 2.93 28.00
C ALA A 3 43.22 2.99 29.43
N ASP A 4 42.99 4.19 29.98
CA ASP A 4 42.40 4.36 31.32
C ASP A 4 40.88 4.21 31.37
N LEU A 5 40.21 4.26 30.20
CA LEU A 5 38.76 4.17 30.12
C LEU A 5 38.28 2.73 30.44
N PHE A 6 39.02 1.73 29.99
CA PHE A 6 38.74 0.31 30.24
C PHE A 6 39.14 -0.17 31.64
N GLY A 7 39.81 0.67 32.44
CA GLY A 7 40.19 0.36 33.82
C GLY A 7 39.09 0.61 34.85
N ARG A 8 38.10 1.47 34.53
CA ARG A 8 37.04 1.85 35.47
C ARG A 8 35.98 0.75 35.58
N ARG A 9 35.56 0.43 36.81
CA ARG A 9 34.66 -0.70 37.10
C ARG A 9 33.25 -0.51 36.53
N ASP A 10 32.77 0.73 36.52
CA ASP A 10 31.53 1.18 35.89
C ASP A 10 31.51 0.93 34.38
N VAL A 11 32.61 1.24 33.68
CA VAL A 11 32.74 0.97 32.23
C VAL A 11 32.74 -0.52 31.94
N ARG A 12 33.42 -1.34 32.75
CA ARG A 12 33.41 -2.81 32.61
C ARG A 12 32.02 -3.41 32.87
N LEU A 13 31.30 -2.92 33.89
CA LEU A 13 29.93 -3.33 34.18
C LEU A 13 28.98 -2.95 33.03
N GLY A 14 29.09 -1.73 32.50
CA GLY A 14 28.32 -1.29 31.34
C GLY A 14 28.56 -2.15 30.10
N LEU A 15 29.83 -2.46 29.80
CA LEU A 15 30.19 -3.34 28.67
C LEU A 15 29.68 -4.77 28.85
N ALA A 16 29.68 -5.31 30.06
CA ALA A 16 29.17 -6.65 30.34
C ALA A 16 27.65 -6.75 30.16
N VAL A 17 26.90 -5.75 30.64
CA VAL A 17 25.44 -5.68 30.45
C VAL A 17 25.08 -5.47 28.98
N ALA A 18 25.82 -4.61 28.27
CA ALA A 18 25.61 -4.42 26.84
C ALA A 18 25.89 -5.71 26.05
N SER A 19 26.98 -6.41 26.37
CA SER A 19 27.35 -7.68 25.71
C SER A 19 26.34 -8.79 26.00
N SER A 20 25.83 -8.89 27.23
CA SER A 20 24.82 -9.90 27.57
C SER A 20 23.47 -9.62 26.91
N ALA A 21 23.05 -8.35 26.83
CA ALA A 21 21.84 -7.96 26.12
C ALA A 21 21.92 -8.28 24.62
N LEU A 22 23.08 -8.04 23.99
CA LEU A 22 23.33 -8.35 22.58
C LEU A 22 23.19 -9.84 22.26
N ILE A 23 23.43 -10.74 23.23
CA ILE A 23 23.27 -12.19 23.06
C ILE A 23 21.87 -12.64 23.48
N ALA A 24 21.40 -12.19 24.64
CA ALA A 24 20.14 -12.65 25.22
C ALA A 24 18.92 -12.25 24.37
N ILE A 25 18.90 -11.04 23.79
CA ILE A 25 17.79 -10.57 22.96
C ILE A 25 17.59 -11.42 21.70
N PRO A 26 18.60 -11.63 20.82
CA PRO A 26 18.40 -12.47 19.64
C PRO A 26 18.15 -13.93 19.99
N VAL A 27 18.79 -14.47 21.05
CA VAL A 27 18.48 -15.83 21.53
C VAL A 27 17.03 -15.94 21.98
N TYR A 28 16.53 -14.97 22.75
CA TYR A 28 15.13 -14.92 23.15
C TYR A 28 14.19 -14.79 21.96
N GLN A 29 14.49 -13.91 21.00
CA GLN A 29 13.68 -13.75 19.78
C GLN A 29 13.64 -15.04 18.95
N TYR A 30 14.79 -15.72 18.81
CA TYR A 30 14.89 -17.00 18.10
C TYR A 30 14.10 -18.10 18.82
N VAL A 31 14.30 -18.30 20.13
CA VAL A 31 13.59 -19.31 20.92
C VAL A 31 12.10 -19.03 20.94
N ARG A 32 11.69 -17.77 21.12
CA ARG A 32 10.28 -17.35 21.07
C ARG A 32 9.66 -17.66 19.71
N ARG A 33 10.36 -17.35 18.62
CA ARG A 33 9.89 -17.63 17.26
C ARG A 33 9.78 -19.13 17.01
N ALA A 34 10.80 -19.91 17.37
CA ALA A 34 10.82 -21.36 17.23
C ALA A 34 9.71 -22.03 18.05
N TYR A 35 9.52 -21.60 19.30
CA TYR A 35 8.42 -22.08 20.15
C TYR A 35 7.05 -21.73 19.54
N PHE A 36 6.89 -20.51 19.03
CA PHE A 36 5.63 -20.09 18.40
C PHE A 36 5.34 -20.91 17.13
N GLU A 37 6.31 -21.06 16.23
CA GLU A 37 6.17 -21.87 15.01
C GLU A 37 5.95 -23.35 15.32
N TRP A 38 6.54 -23.88 16.39
CA TRP A 38 6.29 -25.25 16.86
C TRP A 38 4.88 -25.41 17.44
N ARG A 39 4.41 -24.44 18.22
CA ARG A 39 3.10 -24.50 18.88
C ARG A 39 1.93 -24.19 17.92
N TYR A 40 2.21 -23.39 16.90
CA TYR A 40 1.28 -22.91 15.88
C TYR A 40 1.93 -23.08 14.49
N PRO A 41 2.02 -24.33 14.00
CA PRO A 41 2.59 -24.57 12.67
C PRO A 41 1.75 -23.87 11.61
N TRP A 42 2.42 -23.27 10.62
CA TRP A 42 1.76 -22.70 9.46
C TRP A 42 1.08 -23.81 8.67
N VAL A 43 -0.23 -23.67 8.47
CA VAL A 43 -1.03 -24.58 7.65
C VAL A 43 -1.37 -23.86 6.35
N GLU A 44 -1.06 -24.48 5.21
CA GLU A 44 -1.48 -23.97 3.90
C GLU A 44 -3.00 -24.07 3.79
N ILE A 45 -3.67 -22.93 3.69
CA ILE A 45 -5.14 -22.84 3.60
C ILE A 45 -5.65 -22.64 2.17
N GLY A 46 -4.75 -22.40 1.22
CA GLY A 46 -5.09 -22.17 -0.18
C GLY A 46 -4.03 -21.37 -0.91
N LYS A 47 -4.28 -21.17 -2.20
CA LYS A 47 -3.43 -20.41 -3.12
C LYS A 47 -4.25 -19.30 -3.75
N VAL A 48 -3.60 -18.16 -3.95
CA VAL A 48 -4.18 -17.04 -4.69
C VAL A 48 -4.20 -17.42 -6.17
N GLU A 49 -5.37 -17.41 -6.79
CA GLU A 49 -5.55 -17.73 -8.21
C GLU A 49 -5.47 -16.46 -9.07
N HIS A 50 -6.13 -15.39 -8.65
CA HIS A 50 -6.20 -14.13 -9.39
C HIS A 50 -6.00 -12.94 -8.45
N LEU A 51 -5.39 -11.88 -8.98
CA LEU A 51 -5.26 -10.59 -8.32
C LEU A 51 -5.93 -9.52 -9.16
N TYR A 52 -6.54 -8.54 -8.50
CA TYR A 52 -7.23 -7.45 -9.16
C TYR A 52 -6.87 -6.10 -8.54
N VAL A 53 -6.73 -5.07 -9.37
CA VAL A 53 -6.62 -3.66 -8.97
C VAL A 53 -7.79 -2.87 -9.53
N TYR A 54 -8.28 -1.89 -8.78
CA TYR A 54 -9.40 -1.04 -9.19
C TYR A 54 -8.99 0.44 -9.17
N PRO A 55 -8.37 1.00 -10.22
CA PRO A 55 -7.86 2.38 -10.20
C PRO A 55 -8.93 3.43 -9.83
N ILE A 56 -10.17 3.21 -10.31
CA ILE A 56 -11.33 4.04 -9.99
C ILE A 56 -12.34 3.23 -9.15
N LYS A 57 -12.83 3.82 -8.07
CA LYS A 57 -13.82 3.18 -7.19
C LYS A 57 -15.09 2.79 -7.96
N SER A 58 -15.48 1.52 -7.82
CA SER A 58 -16.68 0.93 -8.44
C SER A 58 -16.63 0.76 -9.96
N CYS A 59 -15.45 0.90 -10.58
CA CYS A 59 -15.22 0.53 -11.98
C CYS A 59 -14.79 -0.95 -12.11
N LYS A 60 -14.60 -1.40 -13.35
CA LYS A 60 -14.10 -2.76 -13.64
C LYS A 60 -12.71 -2.95 -13.03
N GLY A 61 -12.47 -4.14 -12.47
CA GLY A 61 -11.17 -4.51 -11.94
C GLY A 61 -10.23 -4.98 -13.04
N ASN A 62 -8.97 -4.58 -12.95
CA ASN A 62 -7.89 -5.01 -13.82
C ASN A 62 -7.25 -6.25 -13.21
N GLU A 63 -7.29 -7.36 -13.92
CA GLU A 63 -6.56 -8.56 -13.51
C GLU A 63 -5.05 -8.34 -13.67
N VAL A 64 -4.27 -8.69 -12.66
CA VAL A 64 -2.82 -8.49 -12.63
C VAL A 64 -2.10 -9.73 -12.11
N GLU A 65 -0.85 -9.93 -12.53
CA GLU A 65 -0.05 -11.07 -12.07
C GLU A 65 0.57 -10.83 -10.68
N THR A 66 0.90 -9.57 -10.38
CA THR A 66 1.58 -9.19 -9.14
C THR A 66 0.99 -7.92 -8.55
N LEU A 67 0.96 -7.85 -7.22
CA LEU A 67 0.58 -6.65 -6.47
C LEU A 67 1.71 -6.21 -5.56
N LYS A 68 1.96 -4.90 -5.53
CA LYS A 68 2.80 -4.26 -4.53
C LYS A 68 1.93 -3.80 -3.38
N CYS A 69 2.09 -4.41 -2.21
CA CYS A 69 1.34 -4.02 -1.01
C CYS A 69 2.07 -2.88 -0.28
N GLU A 70 1.57 -1.66 -0.44
CA GLU A 70 2.11 -0.47 0.22
C GLU A 70 1.19 0.07 1.31
N LEU A 71 1.65 1.09 2.05
CA LEU A 71 0.90 1.69 3.16
C LEU A 71 -0.48 2.23 2.73
N LEU A 72 -0.58 2.80 1.53
CA LEU A 72 -1.82 3.37 0.99
C LEU A 72 -2.74 2.31 0.36
N GLY A 73 -2.26 1.08 0.19
CA GLY A 73 -2.99 0.00 -0.44
C GLY A 73 -2.16 -0.74 -1.49
N PRO A 74 -2.76 -1.75 -2.13
CA PRO A 74 -2.13 -2.48 -3.21
C PRO A 74 -2.04 -1.63 -4.49
N SER A 75 -0.96 -1.82 -5.25
CA SER A 75 -0.78 -1.22 -6.57
C SER A 75 -0.13 -2.18 -7.56
N SER A 76 -0.30 -1.92 -8.85
CA SER A 76 0.38 -2.62 -9.94
C SER A 76 0.87 -1.60 -10.97
N GLY A 77 2.17 -1.32 -10.97
CA GLY A 77 2.71 -0.22 -11.77
C GLY A 77 2.15 1.12 -11.32
N GLU A 78 1.52 1.85 -12.23
CA GLU A 78 0.86 3.14 -11.96
C GLU A 78 -0.61 2.98 -11.51
N ASP A 79 -1.17 1.77 -11.59
CA ASP A 79 -2.53 1.47 -11.12
C ASP A 79 -2.53 1.30 -9.60
N PHE A 80 -2.98 2.33 -8.87
CA PHE A 80 -3.19 2.29 -7.42
C PHE A 80 -4.65 1.91 -7.09
N ASP A 81 -4.85 0.99 -6.15
CA ASP A 81 -6.21 0.55 -5.80
C ASP A 81 -7.05 1.69 -5.21
N ARG A 82 -8.17 1.98 -5.87
CA ARG A 82 -9.22 2.94 -5.51
C ARG A 82 -8.71 4.36 -5.28
N PHE A 83 -7.69 4.75 -6.04
CA PHE A 83 -7.10 6.08 -5.94
C PHE A 83 -8.03 7.19 -6.43
N PHE A 84 -8.91 6.87 -7.39
CA PHE A 84 -9.88 7.82 -7.94
C PHE A 84 -11.33 7.48 -7.57
N LEU A 85 -12.18 8.50 -7.59
CA LEU A 85 -13.61 8.41 -7.32
C LEU A 85 -14.39 9.25 -8.33
N VAL A 86 -15.52 8.73 -8.81
CA VAL A 86 -16.45 9.49 -9.65
C VAL A 86 -17.34 10.35 -8.77
N ILE A 87 -17.36 11.65 -9.06
CA ILE A 87 -18.17 12.64 -8.36
C ILE A 87 -18.95 13.48 -9.36
N ASP A 88 -20.08 14.01 -8.90
CA ASP A 88 -20.78 15.09 -9.56
C ASP A 88 -20.04 16.42 -9.34
N ASP A 89 -19.86 17.19 -10.41
CA ASP A 89 -19.03 18.40 -10.37
C ASP A 89 -19.70 19.55 -9.59
N GLU A 90 -21.03 19.64 -9.64
CA GLU A 90 -21.79 20.72 -9.00
C GLU A 90 -22.05 20.42 -7.52
N THR A 91 -22.53 19.20 -7.24
CA THR A 91 -22.99 18.78 -5.91
C THR A 91 -21.91 18.11 -5.06
N ASN A 92 -20.77 17.74 -5.66
CA ASN A 92 -19.75 16.87 -5.05
C ASN A 92 -20.28 15.51 -4.57
N HIS A 93 -21.45 15.10 -5.06
CA HIS A 93 -22.02 13.81 -4.72
C HIS A 93 -21.22 12.68 -5.37
N PHE A 94 -20.80 11.68 -4.60
CA PHE A 94 -20.05 10.56 -5.14
C PHE A 94 -20.97 9.47 -5.70
N TYR A 95 -20.56 8.88 -6.82
CA TYR A 95 -21.25 7.76 -7.43
C TYR A 95 -20.55 6.44 -7.15
N THR A 96 -21.35 5.43 -6.82
CA THR A 96 -20.89 4.03 -6.68
C THR A 96 -21.73 3.10 -7.55
N SER A 97 -21.27 1.86 -7.73
CA SER A 97 -22.00 0.84 -8.51
C SER A 97 -23.40 0.55 -7.97
N ARG A 98 -23.70 0.86 -6.71
CA ARG A 98 -25.05 0.76 -6.13
C ARG A 98 -26.03 1.77 -6.73
N GLN A 99 -25.54 2.96 -7.09
CA GLN A 99 -26.35 4.03 -7.70
C GLN A 99 -26.27 3.97 -9.23
N MET A 100 -25.07 3.69 -9.75
CA MET A 100 -24.78 3.60 -11.19
C MET A 100 -24.07 2.29 -11.51
N PRO A 101 -24.80 1.17 -11.67
CA PRO A 101 -24.20 -0.15 -11.96
C PRO A 101 -23.35 -0.16 -13.23
N LYS A 102 -23.63 0.73 -14.18
CA LYS A 102 -22.88 0.90 -15.43
C LYS A 102 -21.40 1.26 -15.22
N LEU A 103 -21.02 1.78 -14.04
CA LEU A 103 -19.61 2.06 -13.72
C LEU A 103 -18.74 0.80 -13.81
N MET A 104 -19.29 -0.38 -13.47
CA MET A 104 -18.59 -1.67 -13.53
C MET A 104 -18.21 -2.10 -14.96
N LEU A 105 -18.74 -1.41 -15.97
CA LEU A 105 -18.42 -1.66 -17.38
C LEU A 105 -17.24 -0.82 -17.88
N LEU A 106 -16.84 0.19 -17.11
CA LEU A 106 -15.72 1.06 -17.47
C LEU A 106 -14.42 0.41 -17.07
N GLU A 107 -13.54 0.25 -18.05
CA GLU A 107 -12.13 -0.11 -17.84
C GLU A 107 -11.35 1.16 -17.55
N ALA A 108 -10.45 1.10 -16.58
CA ALA A 108 -9.65 2.24 -16.17
C ALA A 108 -8.20 1.79 -15.95
N HIS A 109 -7.24 2.50 -16.54
CA HIS A 109 -5.81 2.26 -16.33
C HIS A 109 -5.07 3.59 -16.23
N VAL A 110 -3.99 3.61 -15.49
CA VAL A 110 -3.03 4.71 -15.47
C VAL A 110 -1.79 4.26 -16.23
N LYS A 111 -1.42 5.02 -17.26
CA LYS A 111 -0.21 4.82 -18.04
C LYS A 111 0.41 6.14 -18.36
N GLU A 112 1.71 6.28 -18.12
CA GLU A 112 2.46 7.49 -18.47
C GLU A 112 1.81 8.77 -17.90
N ASN A 113 1.35 8.71 -16.64
CA ASN A 113 0.61 9.79 -15.97
C ASN A 113 -0.70 10.21 -16.67
N VAL A 114 -1.30 9.33 -17.48
CA VAL A 114 -2.63 9.52 -18.08
C VAL A 114 -3.58 8.47 -17.52
N LEU A 115 -4.69 8.92 -16.93
CA LEU A 115 -5.80 8.06 -16.59
C LEU A 115 -6.63 7.81 -17.86
N GLU A 116 -6.51 6.60 -18.39
CA GLU A 116 -7.26 6.10 -19.54
C GLU A 116 -8.54 5.41 -19.07
N LEU A 117 -9.67 5.85 -19.61
CA LEU A 117 -10.99 5.29 -19.40
C LEU A 117 -11.52 4.73 -20.71
N ARG A 118 -11.98 3.49 -20.71
CA ARG A 118 -12.57 2.85 -21.88
C ARG A 118 -13.98 2.33 -21.58
N THR A 119 -14.92 2.64 -22.48
CA THR A 119 -16.27 2.09 -22.43
C THR A 119 -16.35 0.76 -23.20
N PRO A 120 -17.36 -0.08 -22.93
CA PRO A 120 -17.58 -1.31 -23.70
C PRO A 120 -17.77 -1.08 -25.20
N ASP A 121 -18.33 0.08 -25.57
CA ASP A 121 -18.54 0.49 -26.96
C ASP A 121 -17.23 0.92 -27.66
N GLY A 122 -16.10 0.87 -26.96
CA GLY A 122 -14.78 1.23 -27.50
C GLY A 122 -14.44 2.72 -27.45
N LYS A 123 -15.29 3.57 -26.87
CA LYS A 123 -14.94 4.98 -26.65
C LYS A 123 -13.87 5.07 -25.58
N GLN A 124 -12.93 5.98 -25.77
CA GLN A 124 -11.82 6.20 -24.87
C GLN A 124 -11.74 7.66 -24.45
N LEU A 125 -11.34 7.89 -23.20
CA LEU A 125 -11.07 9.19 -22.61
C LEU A 125 -9.73 9.11 -21.88
N GLY A 126 -8.80 10.00 -22.22
CA GLY A 126 -7.51 10.14 -21.54
C GLY A 126 -7.50 11.41 -20.71
N VAL A 127 -7.12 11.31 -19.44
CA VAL A 127 -7.02 12.44 -18.51
C VAL A 127 -5.57 12.57 -18.06
N ASN A 128 -4.88 13.64 -18.47
CA ASN A 128 -3.50 13.89 -18.08
C ASN A 128 -3.42 14.37 -16.62
N LEU A 129 -2.83 13.55 -15.76
CA LEU A 129 -2.75 13.78 -14.32
C LEU A 129 -1.75 14.87 -13.95
N GLU A 130 -0.63 14.98 -14.67
CA GLU A 130 0.34 16.06 -14.43
C GLU A 130 -0.27 17.43 -14.67
N LYS A 131 -1.08 17.56 -15.72
CA LYS A 131 -1.79 18.79 -16.02
C LYS A 131 -2.78 19.15 -14.91
N ILE A 132 -3.55 18.18 -14.41
CA ILE A 132 -4.50 18.39 -13.31
C ILE A 132 -3.79 18.88 -12.05
N LEU A 133 -2.63 18.31 -11.73
CA LEU A 133 -1.84 18.72 -10.58
C LEU A 133 -1.30 20.15 -10.73
N LYS A 134 -0.82 20.53 -11.93
CA LYS A 134 -0.37 21.90 -12.24
C LYS A 134 -1.49 22.92 -12.18
N ASP A 135 -2.68 22.54 -12.65
CA ASP A 135 -3.85 23.43 -12.69
C ASP A 135 -4.61 23.49 -11.34
N HIS A 136 -4.16 22.72 -10.33
CA HIS A 136 -4.77 22.63 -8.98
C HIS A 136 -6.27 22.26 -8.99
N ILE A 137 -6.69 21.42 -9.94
CA ILE A 137 -8.11 21.00 -10.12
C ILE A 137 -8.44 19.76 -9.26
N THR A 138 -7.63 19.43 -8.27
CA THR A 138 -7.83 18.22 -7.43
C THR A 138 -8.88 18.46 -6.35
N ARG A 139 -9.83 17.51 -6.22
CA ARG A 139 -10.80 17.49 -5.12
C ARG A 139 -10.53 16.28 -4.22
N PRO A 140 -9.80 16.45 -3.10
CA PRO A 140 -9.48 15.32 -2.22
C PRO A 140 -10.73 14.87 -1.45
N SER A 141 -10.94 13.55 -1.36
CA SER A 141 -12.06 12.98 -0.58
C SER A 141 -11.87 13.13 0.93
N THR A 142 -10.64 13.34 1.39
CA THR A 142 -10.30 13.51 2.80
C THR A 142 -9.79 14.91 3.03
N TYR A 143 -10.33 15.60 4.03
CA TYR A 143 -9.83 16.90 4.46
C TYR A 143 -8.39 16.72 4.93
N THR A 144 -7.44 17.15 4.10
CA THR A 144 -6.03 17.23 4.49
C THR A 144 -5.79 18.71 4.78
N PRO A 145 -5.61 19.13 6.04
CA PRO A 145 -5.21 20.50 6.31
C PRO A 145 -3.82 20.69 5.69
N VAL A 146 -3.73 21.64 4.77
CA VAL A 146 -2.49 22.08 4.13
C VAL A 146 -1.68 22.93 5.12
#